data_AF-A0AAN7P7A9-F1
#
_entry.id   AF-A0AAN7P7A9-F1
#
_cell.length_a   1.000
_cell.length_b   1.000
_cell.length_c   1.000
_cell.angle_alpha   90.00
_cell.angle_beta   90.00
_cell.angle_gamma   90.00
#
_symmetry.space_group_name_H-M   'P 1'
#
loop_
_entity.id
_entity.type
_entity.pdbx_description
1 polymer ?
#
loop_
_entity_poly.entity_id
_entity_poly.type
_entity_poly.pdbx_seq_one_letter_code
_entity_poly.pdbx_strand_id
1 'polypeptide(L)'
;MVHYLGKDIQNELMQILAGGIKNKILSLVKSAKYYSIILDCTPDVSHIEQMTMIIRFVDIIKPLDSEMFEPAELETEVKFEPDECRRRLHKRQFKYKAQDEVRQDPKQKFKVEFYYTILDMAIQSIEERFQQLEQHNILFGFLYDISNINKKTHADILTDCKHLETSLTHNANKDIDAYDLCNELQKHRIDPKVSTYFQYGHEVLECDGYLLRGSRLIIPQSLQTRSPRHSKV
;
A
#
# COMPACT_ATOMS: atom_id res chain seq x y z
N MET A 1 -16.62 -29.59 -15.83
CA MET A 1 -15.40 -28.85 -16.20
C MET A 1 -15.02 -28.04 -14.97
N VAL A 2 -13.87 -28.31 -14.35
CA VAL A 2 -13.45 -27.60 -13.14
C VAL A 2 -13.11 -26.16 -13.55
N HIS A 3 -13.83 -25.18 -13.01
CA HIS A 3 -13.58 -23.77 -13.28
C HIS A 3 -12.68 -23.24 -12.16
N TYR A 4 -11.41 -23.02 -12.45
CA TYR A 4 -10.41 -22.58 -11.46
C TYR A 4 -10.71 -21.19 -10.88
N LEU A 5 -11.58 -20.39 -11.54
CA LEU A 5 -12.14 -19.14 -11.03
C LEU A 5 -13.46 -19.32 -10.25
N GLY A 6 -13.73 -20.51 -9.71
CA GLY A 6 -14.89 -20.71 -8.83
C GLY A 6 -14.77 -19.88 -7.55
N LYS A 7 -15.90 -19.41 -7.02
CA LYS A 7 -15.96 -18.57 -5.80
C LYS A 7 -15.19 -19.19 -4.61
N ASP A 8 -15.22 -20.51 -4.47
CA ASP A 8 -14.62 -21.20 -3.33
C ASP A 8 -13.08 -21.17 -3.42
N ILE A 9 -12.54 -21.44 -4.62
CA ILE A 9 -11.09 -21.37 -4.91
C ILE A 9 -10.59 -19.92 -4.80
N GLN A 10 -11.37 -18.95 -5.29
CA GLN A 10 -11.03 -17.53 -5.17
C GLN A 10 -10.94 -17.09 -3.71
N ASN A 11 -11.91 -17.47 -2.87
CA ASN A 11 -11.92 -17.14 -1.45
C ASN A 11 -10.75 -17.80 -0.70
N GLU A 12 -10.42 -19.05 -1.01
CA GLU A 12 -9.27 -19.75 -0.42
C GLU A 12 -7.96 -19.03 -0.77
N LEU A 13 -7.76 -18.70 -2.05
CA LEU A 13 -6.57 -17.98 -2.52
C LEU A 13 -6.45 -16.60 -1.86
N MET A 14 -7.57 -15.88 -1.73
CA MET A 14 -7.62 -14.60 -1.02
C MET A 14 -7.21 -14.74 0.45
N GLN A 15 -7.67 -15.78 1.14
CA GLN A 15 -7.31 -16.02 2.54
C GLN A 15 -5.82 -16.32 2.71
N ILE A 16 -5.24 -17.15 1.83
CA ILE A 16 -3.81 -17.50 1.87
C ILE A 16 -2.95 -16.26 1.65
N LEU A 17 -3.24 -15.46 0.62
CA LEU A 17 -2.51 -14.22 0.32
C LEU A 17 -2.65 -13.21 1.45
N ALA A 18 -3.88 -13.00 1.95
CA ALA A 18 -4.13 -12.09 3.07
C ALA A 18 -3.35 -12.51 4.32
N GLY A 19 -3.29 -13.81 4.63
CA GLY A 19 -2.49 -14.36 5.72
C GLY A 19 -1.00 -14.07 5.56
N GLY A 20 -0.44 -14.34 4.38
CA GLY A 20 0.98 -14.09 4.08
C GLY A 20 1.36 -12.61 4.22
N ILE A 21 0.60 -11.72 3.59
CA ILE A 21 0.82 -10.26 3.66
C ILE A 21 0.70 -9.76 5.10
N LYS A 22 -0.37 -10.15 5.81
CA LYS A 22 -0.59 -9.79 7.21
C LYS A 22 0.57 -10.22 8.09
N ASN A 23 1.04 -11.46 7.96
CA ASN A 23 2.15 -11.98 8.75
C ASN A 23 3.46 -11.23 8.47
N LYS A 24 3.72 -10.89 7.20
CA LYS A 24 4.90 -10.09 6.83
C LYS A 24 4.84 -8.68 7.44
N ILE A 25 3.72 -7.98 7.29
CA ILE A 25 3.52 -6.64 7.87
C ILE A 25 3.66 -6.70 9.40
N LEU A 26 3.03 -7.68 10.06
CA LEU A 26 3.15 -7.85 11.51
C LEU A 26 4.59 -8.12 11.95
N SER A 27 5.35 -8.88 11.18
CA SER A 27 6.78 -9.12 11.44
C SER A 27 7.57 -7.81 11.39
N LEU A 28 7.35 -6.99 10.35
CA LEU A 28 8.02 -5.69 10.19
C LEU A 28 7.64 -4.69 11.30
N VAL A 29 6.36 -4.60 11.66
CA VAL A 29 5.91 -3.74 12.76
C VAL A 29 6.50 -4.20 14.10
N LYS A 30 6.60 -5.52 14.33
CA LYS A 30 7.21 -6.08 15.54
C LYS A 30 8.73 -5.93 15.59
N SER A 31 9.43 -5.75 14.48
CA SER A 31 10.87 -5.48 14.51
C SER A 31 11.18 -3.98 14.58
N ALA A 32 10.20 -3.12 14.27
CA ALA A 32 10.37 -1.68 14.26
C ALA A 32 10.53 -1.10 15.66
N LYS A 33 11.64 -0.37 15.88
CA LYS A 33 11.90 0.35 17.14
C LYS A 33 10.86 1.43 17.42
N TYR A 34 10.37 2.07 16.36
CA TYR A 34 9.42 3.17 16.43
C TYR A 34 8.24 2.91 15.51
N TYR A 35 7.04 2.98 16.07
CA TYR A 35 5.80 2.98 15.32
C TYR A 35 4.77 3.92 15.96
N SER A 36 3.76 4.28 15.18
CA SER A 36 2.61 5.06 15.60
C SER A 36 1.35 4.41 15.06
N ILE A 37 0.28 4.40 15.86
CA ILE A 37 -1.05 3.96 15.45
C ILE A 37 -1.95 5.19 15.45
N ILE A 38 -2.69 5.40 14.38
CA ILE A 38 -3.73 6.42 14.26
C ILE A 38 -5.05 5.69 14.07
N LEU A 39 -6.06 6.10 14.84
CA LEU A 39 -7.43 5.63 14.72
C LEU A 39 -8.28 6.82 14.30
N ASP A 40 -9.03 6.67 13.22
CA ASP A 40 -9.93 7.71 12.72
C ASP A 40 -11.30 7.10 12.41
N CYS A 41 -12.36 7.72 12.90
CA CYS A 41 -13.74 7.28 12.68
C CYS A 41 -14.42 8.27 11.75
N THR A 42 -14.88 7.78 10.59
CA THR A 42 -15.66 8.57 9.65
C THR A 42 -17.05 7.95 9.49
N PRO A 43 -18.14 8.74 9.59
CA PRO A 43 -19.47 8.24 9.27
C PRO A 43 -19.56 7.99 7.76
N ASP A 44 -20.04 6.82 7.36
CA ASP A 44 -20.29 6.52 5.96
C ASP A 44 -21.61 7.12 5.45
N VAL A 45 -21.94 6.88 4.18
CA VAL A 45 -23.19 7.35 3.53
C VAL A 45 -24.45 6.85 4.24
N SER A 46 -24.36 5.79 5.04
CA SER A 46 -25.45 5.23 5.85
C SER A 46 -25.42 5.72 7.31
N HIS A 47 -24.58 6.71 7.63
CA HIS A 47 -24.33 7.22 8.99
C HIS A 47 -23.82 6.15 9.97
N ILE A 48 -23.18 5.11 9.47
CA ILE A 48 -22.51 4.10 10.29
C ILE A 48 -21.06 4.52 10.47
N GLU A 49 -20.58 4.55 11.71
CA GLU A 49 -19.18 4.85 12.01
C GLU A 49 -18.28 3.73 11.46
N GLN A 50 -17.39 4.08 10.53
CA GLN A 50 -16.32 3.21 10.07
C GLN A 50 -15.01 3.67 10.72
N MET A 51 -14.37 2.77 11.48
CA MET A 51 -13.08 3.05 12.12
C MET A 51 -11.94 2.56 11.24
N THR A 52 -11.07 3.49 10.84
CA THR A 52 -9.83 3.21 10.12
C THR A 52 -8.66 3.16 11.10
N MET A 53 -7.77 2.18 10.94
CA MET A 53 -6.54 2.05 11.71
C MET A 53 -5.34 2.18 10.78
N ILE A 54 -4.52 3.20 11.00
CA ILE A 54 -3.30 3.46 10.23
C ILE A 54 -2.10 3.18 11.12
N ILE A 55 -1.31 2.17 10.76
CA ILE A 55 -0.03 1.86 11.41
C ILE A 55 1.09 2.45 10.56
N ARG A 56 1.91 3.30 11.15
CA ARG A 56 3.15 3.81 10.52
C ARG A 56 4.34 3.37 11.36
N PHE A 57 5.34 2.77 10.75
CA PHE A 57 6.55 2.33 11.44
C PHE A 57 7.78 2.79 10.68
N VAL A 58 8.88 3.00 11.42
CA VAL A 58 10.17 3.35 10.83
C VAL A 58 10.90 2.05 10.54
N ASP A 59 11.03 1.73 9.26
CA ASP A 59 11.94 0.68 8.83
C ASP A 59 13.34 1.29 8.68
N ILE A 60 14.27 0.86 9.53
CA ILE A 60 15.67 1.24 9.39
C ILE A 60 16.22 0.30 8.34
N ILE A 61 16.15 0.71 7.08
CA ILE A 61 16.84 0.03 5.98
C ILE A 61 18.31 -0.01 6.38
N LYS A 62 18.75 -1.17 6.86
CA LYS A 62 20.19 -1.43 6.94
C LYS A 62 20.66 -1.44 5.48
N PRO A 63 21.73 -0.70 5.14
CA PRO A 63 22.28 -0.80 3.80
C PRO A 63 22.47 -2.28 3.49
N LEU A 64 21.99 -2.68 2.30
CA LEU A 64 21.89 -4.06 1.85
C LEU A 64 23.27 -4.74 1.88
N ASP A 65 23.62 -5.38 2.99
CA ASP A 65 24.55 -6.49 2.96
C ASP A 65 23.77 -7.67 2.37
N SER A 66 23.68 -7.73 1.04
CA SER A 66 23.49 -8.92 0.20
C SER A 66 22.59 -10.08 0.68
N GLU A 67 21.59 -9.87 1.51
CA GLU A 67 20.61 -10.90 1.82
C GLU A 67 19.51 -10.81 0.78
N MET A 68 19.64 -11.69 -0.21
CA MET A 68 18.56 -12.17 -1.07
C MET A 68 17.27 -12.20 -0.26
N PHE A 69 16.24 -11.54 -0.80
CA PHE A 69 14.86 -11.81 -0.43
C PHE A 69 14.61 -13.29 -0.74
N GLU A 70 14.84 -14.17 0.24
CA GLU A 70 14.33 -15.54 0.21
C GLU A 70 12.81 -15.41 0.18
N PRO A 71 12.14 -15.67 -0.97
CA PRO A 71 10.70 -15.84 -0.92
C PRO A 71 10.47 -16.99 0.05
N ALA A 72 9.65 -16.78 1.07
CA ALA A 72 9.24 -17.88 1.93
C ALA A 72 8.63 -18.94 1.00
N GLU A 73 9.41 -19.99 0.71
CA GLU A 73 9.02 -21.03 -0.22
C GLU A 73 7.82 -21.72 0.43
N LEU A 74 6.62 -21.40 -0.07
CA LEU A 74 5.46 -22.22 0.16
C LEU A 74 5.65 -23.45 -0.73
N GLU A 75 6.54 -24.36 -0.32
CA GLU A 75 6.80 -25.64 -0.98
C GLU A 75 5.61 -26.58 -0.80
N THR A 76 4.51 -26.27 -1.47
CA THR A 76 3.51 -27.29 -1.80
C THR A 76 3.85 -27.82 -3.18
N GLU A 77 4.44 -29.02 -3.24
CA GLU A 77 4.54 -29.77 -4.48
C GLU A 77 3.14 -29.97 -5.05
N VAL A 78 2.80 -29.25 -6.13
CA VAL A 78 1.58 -29.50 -6.88
C VAL A 78 1.75 -30.83 -7.61
N LYS A 79 1.35 -31.93 -6.95
CA LYS A 79 1.26 -33.25 -7.56
C LYS A 79 0.09 -33.25 -8.53
N PHE A 80 0.38 -32.91 -9.79
CA PHE A 80 -0.51 -33.24 -10.89
C PHE A 80 -0.49 -34.76 -11.04
N GLU A 81 -1.60 -35.43 -10.72
CA GLU A 81 -1.71 -36.85 -11.03
C GLU A 81 -1.53 -37.05 -12.54
N PRO A 82 -0.68 -37.99 -12.98
CA PRO A 82 -0.54 -38.29 -14.39
C PRO A 82 -1.87 -38.81 -14.92
N ASP A 83 -2.24 -38.32 -16.12
CA ASP A 83 -3.49 -38.63 -16.80
C ASP A 83 -3.61 -40.16 -17.03
N GLU A 84 -4.28 -40.87 -16.11
CA GLU A 84 -4.53 -42.28 -16.28
C GLU A 84 -5.51 -42.48 -17.45
N CYS A 85 -5.03 -43.19 -18.46
CA CYS A 85 -5.65 -43.52 -19.75
C CYS A 85 -5.49 -42.48 -20.87
N ARG A 86 -4.38 -42.66 -21.61
CA ARG A 86 -4.28 -42.35 -23.05
C ARG A 86 -5.47 -42.99 -23.78
N ARG A 87 -6.56 -42.24 -23.98
CA ARG A 87 -7.71 -42.69 -24.78
C ARG A 87 -7.22 -43.07 -26.16
N ARG A 88 -7.37 -44.33 -26.54
CA ARG A 88 -7.01 -44.85 -27.86
C ARG A 88 -7.75 -44.02 -28.91
N LEU A 89 -7.02 -43.20 -29.67
CA LEU A 89 -7.59 -42.50 -30.81
C LEU A 89 -7.90 -43.54 -31.89
N HIS A 90 -9.16 -43.64 -32.28
CA HIS A 90 -9.52 -44.41 -33.48
C HIS A 90 -8.86 -43.70 -34.68
N LYS A 91 -8.06 -44.43 -35.47
CA LYS A 91 -7.55 -43.91 -36.75
C LYS A 91 -8.75 -43.50 -37.60
N ARG A 92 -8.86 -42.22 -37.94
CA ARG A 92 -9.79 -41.71 -38.95
C ARG A 92 -9.15 -41.91 -40.33
N GLN A 93 -9.93 -42.32 -41.33
CA GLN A 93 -9.41 -42.74 -42.64
C GLN A 93 -8.91 -41.59 -43.54
N PHE A 94 -8.95 -40.33 -43.08
CA PHE A 94 -8.54 -39.19 -43.89
C PHE A 94 -7.80 -38.14 -43.05
N LYS A 95 -6.55 -37.84 -43.44
CA LYS A 95 -5.64 -36.92 -42.73
C LYS A 95 -5.91 -35.43 -42.99
N TYR A 96 -6.69 -35.08 -44.01
CA TYR A 96 -6.87 -33.70 -44.45
C TYR A 96 -7.96 -32.89 -43.70
N LYS A 97 -8.70 -33.53 -42.76
CA LYS A 97 -9.67 -32.86 -41.87
C LYS A 97 -9.28 -32.96 -40.39
N ALA A 98 -8.00 -33.23 -40.09
CA ALA A 98 -7.54 -33.11 -38.71
C ALA A 98 -7.46 -31.61 -38.38
N GLN A 99 -8.38 -31.10 -37.56
CA GLN A 99 -8.14 -29.85 -36.87
C GLN A 99 -6.92 -30.09 -35.96
N ASP A 100 -5.85 -29.34 -36.18
CA ASP A 100 -4.68 -29.30 -35.30
C ASP A 100 -5.05 -28.59 -33.99
N GLU A 101 -5.96 -29.19 -33.21
CA GLU A 101 -6.06 -28.82 -31.80
C GLU A 101 -4.85 -29.44 -31.10
N VAL A 102 -3.86 -28.60 -30.80
CA VAL A 102 -2.73 -28.97 -29.95
C VAL A 102 -3.31 -29.50 -28.65
N ARG A 103 -3.15 -30.80 -28.42
CA ARG A 103 -3.62 -31.46 -27.20
C ARG A 103 -2.79 -30.94 -26.03
N GLN A 104 -3.27 -29.89 -25.37
CA GLN A 104 -2.57 -29.30 -24.24
C GLN A 104 -2.62 -30.27 -23.05
N ASP A 105 -1.44 -30.58 -22.51
CA ASP A 105 -1.29 -31.24 -21.21
C ASP A 105 -2.13 -30.47 -20.16
N PRO A 106 -2.94 -31.14 -19.31
CA PRO A 106 -3.70 -30.50 -18.23
C PRO A 106 -2.90 -29.46 -17.43
N LYS A 107 -1.61 -29.73 -17.20
CA LYS A 107 -0.69 -28.79 -16.54
C LYS A 107 -0.46 -27.51 -17.34
N GLN A 108 -0.27 -27.63 -18.65
CA GLN A 108 -0.07 -26.49 -19.54
C GLN A 108 -1.34 -25.67 -19.68
N LYS A 109 -2.50 -26.33 -19.75
CA LYS A 109 -3.80 -25.68 -19.78
C LYS A 109 -4.04 -24.85 -18.51
N PHE A 110 -3.77 -25.43 -17.33
CA PHE A 110 -3.82 -24.69 -16.06
C PHE A 110 -2.89 -23.47 -16.04
N LYS A 111 -1.65 -23.61 -16.53
CA LYS A 111 -0.71 -22.50 -16.57
C LYS A 111 -1.22 -21.32 -17.41
N VAL A 112 -1.71 -21.60 -18.61
CA VAL A 112 -2.11 -20.57 -19.57
C VAL A 112 -3.46 -19.95 -19.23
N GLU A 113 -4.45 -20.76 -18.85
CA GLU A 113 -5.82 -20.27 -18.61
C GLU A 113 -6.04 -19.69 -17.21
N PHE A 114 -5.15 -19.99 -16.25
CA PHE A 114 -5.31 -19.57 -14.86
C PHE A 114 -4.07 -18.85 -14.34
N TYR A 115 -2.94 -19.54 -14.21
CA TYR A 115 -1.78 -19.03 -13.48
C TYR A 115 -1.22 -17.73 -14.09
N TYR A 116 -0.92 -17.72 -15.39
CA TYR A 116 -0.39 -16.52 -16.05
C TYR A 116 -1.41 -15.40 -16.08
N THR A 117 -2.70 -15.70 -16.26
CA THR A 117 -3.76 -14.69 -16.22
C THR A 117 -3.82 -13.98 -14.87
N ILE A 118 -3.76 -14.71 -13.74
CA ILE A 118 -3.72 -14.10 -12.40
C ILE A 118 -2.44 -13.28 -12.19
N LEU A 119 -1.29 -13.78 -12.64
CA LEU A 119 -0.03 -13.04 -12.53
C LEU A 119 -0.02 -11.75 -13.33
N ASP A 120 -0.47 -11.80 -14.59
CA ASP A 120 -0.55 -10.62 -15.45
C ASP A 120 -1.50 -9.59 -14.86
N MET A 121 -2.66 -10.02 -14.32
CA MET A 121 -3.57 -9.13 -13.61
C MET A 121 -2.93 -8.52 -12.36
N ALA A 122 -2.17 -9.30 -11.58
CA ALA A 122 -1.47 -8.78 -10.40
C ALA A 122 -0.41 -7.75 -10.78
N ILE A 123 0.42 -8.05 -11.79
CA ILE A 123 1.44 -7.13 -12.32
C ILE A 123 0.77 -5.84 -12.79
N GLN A 124 -0.26 -5.95 -13.63
CA GLN A 124 -0.98 -4.81 -14.17
C GLN A 124 -1.59 -3.96 -13.04
N SER A 125 -2.21 -4.59 -12.04
CA SER A 125 -2.80 -3.87 -10.90
C SER A 125 -1.76 -3.11 -10.06
N ILE A 126 -0.55 -3.65 -9.94
CA ILE A 126 0.54 -3.00 -9.22
C ILE A 126 1.09 -1.84 -10.05
N GLU A 127 1.30 -2.05 -11.34
CA GLU A 127 1.81 -1.05 -12.28
C GLU A 127 0.88 0.16 -12.39
N GLU A 128 -0.43 -0.07 -12.59
CA GLU A 128 -1.44 1.00 -12.62
C GLU A 128 -1.43 1.83 -11.33
N ARG A 129 -1.27 1.17 -10.18
CA ARG A 129 -1.23 1.85 -8.89
C ARG A 129 0.09 2.59 -8.65
N PHE A 130 1.22 2.11 -9.18
CA PHE A 130 2.48 2.86 -9.19
C PHE A 130 2.38 4.10 -10.05
N GLN A 131 1.79 4.00 -11.24
CA GLN A 131 1.55 5.14 -12.11
C GLN A 131 0.66 6.18 -11.43
N GLN A 132 -0.43 5.75 -10.77
CA GLN A 132 -1.28 6.66 -9.98
C GLN A 132 -0.49 7.37 -8.87
N LEU A 133 0.38 6.64 -8.16
CA LEU A 133 1.21 7.21 -7.11
C LEU A 133 2.23 8.21 -7.68
N GLU A 134 2.80 7.92 -8.84
CA GLU A 134 3.71 8.82 -9.55
C GLU A 134 2.99 10.11 -9.95
N GLN A 135 1.77 10.02 -10.52
CA GLN A 135 0.96 11.20 -10.84
C GLN A 135 0.63 12.03 -9.60
N HIS A 136 0.24 11.36 -8.50
CA HIS A 136 0.02 12.05 -7.23
C HIS A 136 1.30 12.73 -6.73
N ASN A 137 2.45 12.08 -6.83
CA ASN A 137 3.72 12.65 -6.42
C ASN A 137 4.17 13.81 -7.35
N ILE A 138 3.86 13.77 -8.64
CA ILE A 138 4.11 14.91 -9.52
C ILE A 138 3.26 16.11 -9.09
N LEU A 139 2.00 15.87 -8.73
CA LEU A 139 1.04 16.92 -8.38
C LEU A 139 1.25 17.50 -6.98
N PHE A 140 1.43 16.65 -5.97
CA PHE A 140 1.53 17.03 -4.55
C PHE A 140 2.96 16.93 -4.00
N GLY A 141 3.91 16.38 -4.76
CA GLY A 141 5.28 16.08 -4.31
C GLY A 141 6.01 17.27 -3.72
N PHE A 142 5.81 18.45 -4.31
CA PHE A 142 6.46 19.67 -3.84
C PHE A 142 6.08 20.00 -2.38
N LEU A 143 4.87 19.64 -1.93
CA LEU A 143 4.41 19.87 -0.54
C LEU A 143 5.16 18.99 0.48
N TYR A 144 5.61 17.80 0.07
CA TYR A 144 6.33 16.88 0.95
C TYR A 144 7.83 17.25 1.05
N ASP A 145 8.36 18.01 0.09
CA ASP A 145 9.75 18.42 0.04
C ASP A 145 9.96 19.84 0.58
N ILE A 146 9.75 19.99 1.89
CA ILE A 146 9.90 21.25 2.62
C ILE A 146 11.31 21.84 2.43
N SER A 147 12.33 20.97 2.32
CA SER A 147 13.71 21.36 2.12
C SER A 147 13.92 22.08 0.78
N ASN A 148 13.26 21.63 -0.29
CA ASN A 148 13.34 22.27 -1.59
C ASN A 148 12.36 23.44 -1.74
N ILE A 149 11.19 23.43 -1.10
CA ILE A 149 10.31 24.62 -1.02
C ILE A 149 11.08 25.82 -0.47
N ASN A 150 11.90 25.61 0.57
CA ASN A 150 12.72 26.66 1.17
C ASN A 150 13.82 27.23 0.26
N LYS A 151 14.15 26.55 -0.85
CA LYS A 151 15.14 27.01 -1.84
C LYS A 151 14.51 27.66 -3.07
N LYS A 152 13.27 27.28 -3.40
CA LYS A 152 12.53 27.78 -4.56
C LYS A 152 12.19 29.27 -4.42
N THR A 153 12.04 29.98 -5.54
CA THR A 153 11.56 31.37 -5.51
C THR A 153 10.04 31.42 -5.34
N HIS A 154 9.49 32.59 -5.00
CA HIS A 154 8.04 32.80 -4.98
C HIS A 154 7.40 32.41 -6.32
N ALA A 155 8.05 32.73 -7.43
CA ALA A 155 7.54 32.44 -8.77
C ALA A 155 7.41 30.92 -9.00
N ASP A 156 8.43 30.15 -8.61
CA ASP A 156 8.43 28.68 -8.78
C ASP A 156 7.37 27.99 -7.90
N ILE A 157 7.17 28.46 -6.67
CA ILE A 157 6.13 27.93 -5.78
C ILE A 157 4.74 28.26 -6.33
N LEU A 158 4.57 29.47 -6.87
CA LEU A 158 3.31 29.89 -7.48
C LEU A 158 2.99 29.07 -8.74
N THR A 159 4.00 28.71 -9.55
CA THR A 159 3.78 27.82 -10.71
C THR A 159 3.30 26.43 -10.27
N ASP A 160 3.90 25.88 -9.21
CA ASP A 160 3.49 24.58 -8.66
C ASP A 160 2.06 24.64 -8.08
N CYS A 161 1.73 25.71 -7.34
CA CYS A 161 0.39 25.91 -6.76
C CYS A 161 -0.68 26.10 -7.85
N LYS A 162 -0.36 26.80 -8.95
CA LYS A 162 -1.29 26.98 -10.08
C LYS A 162 -1.53 25.68 -10.83
N HIS A 163 -0.51 24.85 -10.98
CA HIS A 163 -0.66 23.51 -11.55
C HIS A 163 -1.63 22.69 -10.69
N LEU A 164 -1.45 22.72 -9.36
CA LEU A 164 -2.33 22.06 -8.40
C LEU A 164 -3.78 22.57 -8.46
N GLU A 165 -3.98 23.89 -8.45
CA GLU A 165 -5.30 24.52 -8.58
C GLU A 165 -5.99 24.05 -9.87
N THR A 166 -5.28 24.02 -10.99
CA THR A 166 -5.84 23.59 -12.28
C THR A 166 -6.27 22.12 -12.24
N SER A 167 -5.46 21.24 -11.65
CA SER A 167 -5.79 19.82 -11.53
C SER A 167 -6.98 19.54 -10.59
N LEU A 168 -7.18 20.40 -9.58
CA LEU A 168 -8.30 20.31 -8.62
C LEU A 168 -9.47 21.23 -8.99
N THR A 169 -9.46 21.81 -10.18
CA THR A 169 -10.60 22.57 -10.69
C THR A 169 -11.53 21.63 -11.42
N HIS A 170 -12.78 21.55 -10.97
CA HIS A 170 -13.84 20.87 -11.70
C HIS A 170 -14.91 21.87 -12.11
N ASN A 171 -15.09 22.03 -13.42
CA ASN A 171 -15.95 23.05 -14.02
C ASN A 171 -15.56 24.48 -13.59
N ALA A 172 -16.34 25.08 -12.68
CA ALA A 172 -16.11 26.42 -12.15
C ALA A 172 -15.74 26.42 -10.66
N ASN A 173 -15.76 25.25 -10.01
CA ASN A 173 -15.45 25.12 -8.60
C ASN A 173 -13.99 24.74 -8.44
N LYS A 174 -13.29 25.48 -7.59
CA LYS A 174 -11.90 25.25 -7.24
C LYS A 174 -11.85 24.87 -5.77
N ASP A 175 -11.21 23.75 -5.47
CA ASP A 175 -11.03 23.32 -4.08
C ASP A 175 -9.91 24.10 -3.37
N ILE A 176 -9.00 24.71 -4.13
CA ILE A 176 -7.82 25.43 -3.63
C ILE A 176 -7.61 26.71 -4.44
N ASP A 177 -7.21 27.80 -3.77
CA ASP A 177 -6.70 29.01 -4.40
C ASP A 177 -5.16 29.01 -4.39
N ALA A 178 -4.50 29.09 -5.56
CA ALA A 178 -3.05 29.01 -5.64
C ALA A 178 -2.32 30.20 -5.01
N TYR A 179 -2.92 31.39 -5.00
CA TYR A 179 -2.30 32.57 -4.40
C TYR A 179 -2.32 32.46 -2.88
N ASP A 180 -3.45 32.04 -2.31
CA ASP A 180 -3.58 31.83 -0.87
C ASP A 180 -2.63 30.72 -0.40
N LEU A 181 -2.60 29.58 -1.09
CA LEU A 181 -1.69 28.48 -0.76
C LEU A 181 -0.21 28.92 -0.85
N CYS A 182 0.17 29.66 -1.89
CA CYS A 182 1.54 30.14 -2.06
C CYS A 182 1.93 31.13 -0.95
N ASN A 183 1.02 32.02 -0.54
CA ASN A 183 1.22 32.95 0.55
C ASN A 183 1.37 32.22 1.89
N GLU A 184 0.56 31.20 2.16
CA GLU A 184 0.66 30.38 3.37
C GLU A 184 2.01 29.65 3.46
N LEU A 185 2.42 29.01 2.35
CA LEU A 185 3.71 28.32 2.28
C LEU A 185 4.89 29.26 2.51
N GLN A 186 4.81 30.50 2.01
CA GLN A 186 5.86 31.50 2.21
C GLN A 186 5.83 32.14 3.59
N LYS A 187 4.65 32.32 4.19
CA LYS A 187 4.54 32.77 5.58
C LYS A 187 5.27 31.82 6.53
N HIS A 188 5.21 30.52 6.27
CA HIS A 188 6.00 29.51 7.00
C HIS A 188 7.51 29.55 6.73
N ARG A 189 7.99 30.22 5.67
CA ARG A 189 9.44 30.50 5.45
C ARG A 189 9.97 31.63 6.32
N ILE A 190 9.10 32.59 6.67
CA ILE A 190 9.48 33.84 7.35
C ILE A 190 9.51 33.66 8.88
N ASP A 191 8.66 32.81 9.44
CA ASP A 191 8.61 32.55 10.88
C ASP A 191 8.96 31.10 11.26
N PRO A 192 10.23 30.80 11.58
CA PRO A 192 10.59 29.52 12.21
C PRO A 192 9.92 29.32 13.59
N LYS A 193 9.33 30.39 14.17
CA LYS A 193 8.59 30.35 15.45
C LYS A 193 7.09 30.05 15.30
N VAL A 194 6.50 30.09 14.10
CA VAL A 194 5.04 29.94 13.90
C VAL A 194 4.63 28.49 13.56
N SER A 195 5.57 27.60 13.24
CA SER A 195 5.27 26.16 13.02
C SER A 195 4.65 25.47 14.25
N THR A 196 4.84 26.03 15.46
CA THR A 196 4.29 25.53 16.73
C THR A 196 2.90 26.07 17.10
N TYR A 197 2.31 27.01 16.36
CA TYR A 197 0.98 27.57 16.66
C TYR A 197 -0.06 27.26 15.56
N PHE A 198 -0.36 25.99 15.24
CA PHE A 198 -1.79 25.62 15.31
C PHE A 198 -2.31 25.69 16.74
N GLN A 199 -3.14 26.70 16.97
CA GLN A 199 -3.94 26.87 18.17
C GLN A 199 -5.09 25.86 18.13
N TYR A 200 -4.84 24.65 18.60
CA TYR A 200 -5.86 23.86 19.28
C TYR A 200 -5.54 23.90 20.77
N GLY A 201 -6.55 24.27 21.55
CA GLY A 201 -6.40 24.88 22.87
C GLY A 201 -5.67 24.05 23.92
N HIS A 202 -5.06 24.85 24.81
CA HIS A 202 -4.70 24.60 26.21
C HIS A 202 -3.64 23.52 26.55
N GLU A 203 -2.59 24.05 27.17
CA GLU A 203 -1.51 23.43 27.96
C GLU A 203 -0.28 22.82 27.27
N VAL A 204 0.84 23.49 27.54
CA VAL A 204 2.23 23.16 27.21
C VAL A 204 2.78 22.21 28.26
N LEU A 205 3.46 21.14 27.85
CA LEU A 205 4.52 20.53 28.65
C LEU A 205 5.69 20.07 27.77
N GLU A 206 6.88 20.52 28.16
CA GLU A 206 8.18 20.25 27.56
C GLU A 206 8.80 19.01 28.22
N CYS A 207 9.35 18.09 27.42
CA CYS A 207 10.23 17.01 27.89
C CYS A 207 11.34 16.77 26.85
N ASP A 208 12.54 17.28 27.14
CA ASP A 208 13.85 16.96 26.54
C ASP A 208 13.87 16.48 25.07
N GLY A 209 13.69 17.42 24.13
CA GLY A 209 14.18 17.26 22.75
C GLY A 209 13.33 16.42 21.79
N TYR A 210 12.13 15.99 22.17
CA TYR A 210 11.21 15.30 21.25
C TYR A 210 9.81 15.94 21.28
N LEU A 211 9.48 16.65 20.20
CA LEU A 211 8.19 17.32 20.00
C LEU A 211 7.09 16.28 19.71
N LEU A 212 6.21 16.01 20.68
CA LEU A 212 4.95 15.29 20.43
C LEU A 212 3.83 16.31 20.16
N ARG A 213 3.14 16.15 19.03
CA ARG A 213 1.97 16.94 18.64
C ARG A 213 0.86 16.03 18.13
N GLY A 214 -0.35 16.18 18.67
CA GLY A 214 -1.57 15.53 18.18
C GLY A 214 -1.83 14.13 18.71
N SER A 215 -2.98 13.57 18.33
CA SER A 215 -3.65 12.32 18.74
C SER A 215 -2.86 11.01 18.52
N ARG A 216 -1.54 11.09 18.52
CA ARG A 216 -0.62 10.10 17.98
C ARG A 216 0.32 9.65 19.08
N LEU A 217 -0.02 8.51 19.67
CA LEU A 217 0.82 7.84 20.65
C LEU A 217 2.00 7.19 19.93
N ILE A 218 3.22 7.68 20.17
CA ILE A 218 4.46 6.99 19.75
C ILE A 218 4.81 6.02 20.88
N ILE A 219 4.63 4.72 20.63
CA ILE A 219 4.92 3.68 21.63
C ILE A 219 6.30 3.08 21.31
N PRO A 220 7.33 3.31 22.13
CA PRO A 220 8.56 2.55 22.02
C PRO A 220 8.31 1.10 22.47
N GLN A 221 8.79 0.15 21.69
CA GLN A 221 8.56 -1.28 21.92
C GLN A 221 9.05 -1.78 23.29
N SER A 222 10.02 -1.10 23.90
CA SER A 222 10.53 -1.36 25.25
C SER A 222 9.48 -1.22 26.36
N LEU A 223 8.34 -0.57 26.10
CA LEU A 223 7.27 -0.36 27.07
C LEU A 223 6.14 -1.41 27.01
N GLN A 224 6.12 -2.29 26.00
CA GLN A 224 5.06 -3.30 25.82
C GLN A 224 5.29 -4.64 26.57
N THR A 225 6.45 -4.86 27.18
CA THR A 225 6.77 -6.13 27.88
C THR A 225 6.51 -6.13 29.38
N ARG A 226 5.91 -5.07 29.96
CA ARG A 226 5.54 -5.09 31.38
C ARG A 226 4.17 -5.76 31.57
N SER A 227 4.20 -7.04 31.92
CA SER A 227 3.03 -7.75 32.44
C SER A 227 2.45 -7.02 33.67
N PRO A 228 1.14 -7.14 33.96
CA PRO A 228 0.55 -6.51 35.13
C PRO A 228 1.15 -7.15 36.38
N ARG A 229 1.90 -6.36 37.16
CA ARG A 229 2.23 -6.77 38.53
C ARG A 229 0.93 -6.77 39.32
N HIS A 230 0.40 -7.96 39.58
CA HIS A 230 -0.59 -8.16 40.63
C HIS A 230 -0.03 -7.60 41.94
N SER A 231 -0.59 -6.50 42.41
CA SER A 231 -0.40 -6.04 43.78
C SER A 231 -1.05 -7.07 44.70
N LYS A 232 -0.22 -7.90 45.34
CA LYS A 232 -0.59 -8.58 46.57
C LYS A 232 -0.30 -7.67 47.75
N VAL A 233 -1.20 -7.78 48.72
CA VAL A 233 -1.26 -7.17 50.06
C VAL A 233 -2.02 -5.85 50.09
#